data_AF-K7S143-F1
#
_entry.id   AF-K7S143-F1
#
_cell.length_a   1.000
_cell.length_b   1.000
_cell.length_c   1.000
_cell.angle_alpha   90.00
_cell.angle_beta   90.00
_cell.angle_gamma   90.00
#
_symmetry.space_group_name_H-M   'P 1'
#
loop_
_entity.id
_entity.type
_entity.pdbx_description
1 polymer ?
#
loop_
_entity_poly.entity_id
_entity_poly.type
_entity_poly.pdbx_seq_one_letter_code
_entity_poly.pdbx_strand_id
1 'polypeptide(L)'
;MVGLDGQTIGAGHAAALVGIAWAYAAVAALGFAGVGLFGSIAMGRNPMGLLLPALLAFLLDLCQMLPLPVPVRMALPSQPFVAWRGLFSATPQIGPLLTGLVVSLTWAVLATAMAWLLFRRRDFTDLVYDGSIRRCLLAGVLPLALLVGLTAGVLAGTGQTGSGITRPKVETAVSTTFGHLYRLQTAQLNRPDVTEAQMAPSAACDKGGSLVTDEGPGTDWRCVVSWHLPGAKAVGRAIYQVDVMADGRIVADGDGPTDVNGYFVVKAPYGTAPNPLWQVDSLIDLTSHK
;
A
#
# COMPACT_ATOMS: atom_id res chain seq x y z
N MET A 1 4.93 19.41 3.48
CA MET A 1 4.91 18.24 2.58
C MET A 1 3.46 17.96 2.21
N VAL A 2 3.18 17.43 1.02
CA VAL A 2 1.82 16.99 0.64
C VAL A 2 1.70 15.49 0.97
N GLY A 3 0.64 15.11 1.67
CA GLY A 3 0.31 13.72 1.99
C GLY A 3 -0.25 12.96 0.80
N LEU A 4 -0.48 11.66 0.96
CA LEU A 4 -0.96 10.81 -0.14
C LEU A 4 -2.36 11.15 -0.60
N ASP A 5 -3.20 11.67 0.28
CA ASP A 5 -4.55 12.15 -0.06
C ASP A 5 -4.59 13.66 -0.30
N GLY A 6 -3.44 14.28 -0.62
CA GLY A 6 -3.37 15.70 -0.95
C GLY A 6 -3.39 16.65 0.26
N GLN A 7 -3.52 16.15 1.49
CA GLN A 7 -3.49 16.98 2.68
C GLN A 7 -2.13 17.67 2.86
N THR A 8 -2.11 18.81 3.56
CA THR A 8 -0.84 19.48 3.88
C THR A 8 -0.31 19.02 5.24
N ILE A 9 0.91 18.51 5.25
CA ILE A 9 1.60 18.02 6.45
C ILE A 9 2.71 18.99 6.84
N GLY A 10 2.65 19.49 8.08
CA GLY A 10 3.68 20.36 8.67
C GLY A 10 5.02 19.64 8.79
N ALA A 11 6.14 20.38 8.63
CA ALA A 11 7.47 19.78 8.53
C ALA A 11 7.87 18.90 9.73
N GLY A 12 7.58 19.34 10.97
CA GLY A 12 7.88 18.55 12.17
C GLY A 12 7.08 17.25 12.26
N HIS A 13 5.79 17.30 11.88
CA HIS A 13 4.95 16.10 11.84
C HIS A 13 5.40 15.15 10.73
N ALA A 14 5.74 15.68 9.55
CA ALA A 14 6.28 14.88 8.46
C ALA A 14 7.58 14.15 8.85
N ALA A 15 8.51 14.82 9.54
CA ALA A 15 9.74 14.19 10.02
C ALA A 15 9.47 13.04 11.00
N ALA A 16 8.50 13.22 11.91
CA ALA A 16 8.08 12.15 12.83
C ALA A 16 7.47 10.96 12.07
N LEU A 17 6.57 11.20 11.12
CA LEU A 17 5.96 10.15 10.30
C LEU A 17 7.01 9.38 9.48
N VAL A 18 8.00 10.06 8.92
CA VAL A 18 9.13 9.43 8.22
C VAL A 18 9.93 8.54 9.18
N GLY A 19 10.21 9.01 10.40
CA GLY A 19 10.88 8.19 11.42
C GLY A 19 10.10 6.93 11.79
N ILE A 20 8.77 7.06 11.96
CA ILE A 20 7.87 5.92 12.23
C ILE A 20 7.85 4.94 11.04
N ALA A 21 7.77 5.46 9.81
CA ALA A 21 7.79 4.63 8.61
C ALA A 21 9.09 3.81 8.50
N TRP A 22 10.25 4.42 8.78
CA TRP A 22 11.53 3.72 8.84
C TRP A 22 11.59 2.65 9.93
N ALA A 23 11.13 2.98 11.14
CA ALA A 23 11.07 2.01 12.24
C ALA A 23 10.18 0.81 11.88
N TYR A 24 9.04 1.07 11.26
CA TYR A 24 8.11 0.04 10.81
C TYR A 24 8.71 -0.84 9.69
N ALA A 25 9.36 -0.24 8.69
CA ALA A 25 10.08 -0.98 7.65
C ALA A 25 11.24 -1.81 8.21
N ALA A 26 11.92 -1.33 9.25
CA ALA A 26 12.98 -2.08 9.92
C ALA A 26 12.45 -3.37 10.59
N VAL A 27 11.23 -3.36 11.15
CA VAL A 27 10.62 -4.58 11.69
C VAL A 27 10.37 -5.62 10.59
N ALA A 28 9.94 -5.19 9.41
CA ALA A 28 9.80 -6.07 8.26
C ALA A 28 11.14 -6.67 7.83
N ALA A 29 12.20 -5.85 7.83
CA ALA A 29 13.55 -6.30 7.51
C ALA A 29 14.06 -7.39 8.48
N LEU A 30 13.63 -7.40 9.75
CA LEU A 30 13.96 -8.48 10.70
C LEU A 30 13.42 -9.84 10.25
N GLY A 31 12.24 -9.88 9.62
CA GLY A 31 11.68 -11.10 9.04
C GLY A 31 12.58 -11.68 7.96
N PHE A 32 13.02 -10.84 7.02
CA PHE A 32 13.95 -11.23 5.95
C PHE A 32 15.35 -11.58 6.48
N ALA A 33 15.84 -10.85 7.49
CA ALA A 33 17.09 -11.18 8.16
C ALA A 33 17.03 -12.56 8.84
N GLY A 34 15.92 -12.89 9.50
CA GLY A 34 15.68 -14.21 10.08
C GLY A 34 15.69 -15.32 9.02
N VAL A 35 15.08 -15.08 7.85
CA VAL A 35 15.13 -16.01 6.70
C VAL A 35 16.56 -16.16 6.18
N GLY A 36 17.34 -15.09 6.14
CA GLY A 36 18.75 -15.12 5.72
C GLY A 36 19.61 -15.92 6.69
N LEU A 37 19.42 -15.71 7.99
CA LEU A 37 20.07 -16.49 9.04
C LEU A 37 19.72 -17.97 8.92
N PHE A 38 18.43 -18.29 8.74
CA PHE A 38 17.98 -19.66 8.51
C PHE A 38 18.64 -20.27 7.26
N GLY A 39 18.64 -19.56 6.13
CA GLY A 39 19.23 -20.02 4.87
C GLY A 39 20.72 -20.30 5.00
N SER A 40 21.47 -19.40 5.65
CA SER A 40 22.90 -19.57 5.93
C SER A 40 23.16 -20.83 6.79
N ILE A 41 22.42 -21.01 7.88
CA ILE A 41 22.60 -22.16 8.77
C ILE A 41 22.17 -23.47 8.10
N ALA A 42 21.09 -23.47 7.31
CA ALA A 42 20.58 -24.68 6.67
C ALA A 42 21.47 -25.15 5.51
N MET A 43 22.02 -24.22 4.72
CA MET A 43 22.85 -24.54 3.55
C MET A 43 24.35 -24.63 3.87
N GLY A 44 24.78 -24.21 5.07
CA GLY A 44 26.14 -24.41 5.56
C GLY A 44 27.19 -23.70 4.72
N ARG A 45 28.04 -24.46 4.03
CA ARG A 45 29.15 -23.92 3.21
C ARG A 45 28.68 -23.33 1.87
N ASN A 46 27.44 -23.59 1.46
CA ASN A 46 26.93 -23.10 0.20
C ASN A 46 26.51 -21.61 0.31
N PRO A 47 27.15 -20.68 -0.44
CA PRO A 47 26.82 -19.26 -0.39
C PRO A 47 25.38 -18.94 -0.83
N MET A 48 24.69 -19.87 -1.50
CA MET A 48 23.28 -19.71 -1.89
C MET A 48 22.34 -19.44 -0.71
N GLY A 49 22.72 -19.85 0.52
CA GLY A 49 21.94 -19.55 1.73
C GLY A 49 21.77 -18.05 1.99
N LEU A 50 22.75 -17.23 1.57
CA LEU A 50 22.71 -15.77 1.70
C LEU A 50 21.77 -15.11 0.68
N LEU A 51 21.47 -15.78 -0.43
CA LEU A 51 20.58 -15.27 -1.49
C LEU A 51 19.10 -15.53 -1.19
N LEU A 52 18.79 -16.36 -0.18
CA LEU A 52 17.42 -16.75 0.14
C LEU A 52 16.48 -15.56 0.43
N PRO A 53 16.89 -14.52 1.20
CA PRO A 53 16.05 -13.34 1.42
C PRO A 53 15.75 -12.58 0.14
N ALA A 54 16.73 -12.45 -0.76
CA ALA A 54 16.56 -11.74 -2.02
C ALA A 54 15.61 -12.49 -2.96
N LEU A 55 15.76 -13.82 -3.06
CA LEU A 55 14.84 -14.66 -3.83
C LEU A 55 13.42 -14.61 -3.26
N LEU A 56 13.29 -14.69 -1.93
CA LEU A 56 12.00 -14.56 -1.26
C LEU A 56 11.37 -13.19 -1.53
N ALA A 57 12.14 -12.10 -1.41
CA ALA A 57 11.65 -10.75 -1.68
C ALA A 57 11.15 -10.61 -3.12
N PHE A 58 11.90 -11.13 -4.10
CA PHE A 58 11.49 -11.14 -5.50
C PHE A 58 10.18 -11.91 -5.73
N LEU A 59 10.06 -13.11 -5.18
CA LEU A 59 8.82 -13.91 -5.30
C LEU A 59 7.63 -13.21 -4.64
N LEU A 60 7.85 -12.62 -3.46
CA LEU A 60 6.81 -11.89 -2.76
C LEU A 60 6.40 -10.61 -3.50
N ASP A 61 7.33 -9.92 -4.16
CA ASP A 61 7.03 -8.75 -4.98
C ASP A 61 6.16 -9.13 -6.20
N LEU A 62 6.50 -10.24 -6.87
CA LEU A 62 5.64 -10.82 -7.91
C LEU A 62 4.25 -11.14 -7.38
N CYS A 63 4.15 -11.71 -6.17
CA CYS A 63 2.87 -11.93 -5.52
C CYS A 63 2.11 -10.62 -5.23
N GLN A 64 2.80 -9.53 -4.85
CA GLN A 64 2.16 -8.23 -4.60
C GLN A 64 1.54 -7.63 -5.87
N MET A 65 2.10 -7.92 -7.05
CA MET A 65 1.56 -7.47 -8.33
C MET A 65 0.30 -8.23 -8.77
N LEU A 66 0.04 -9.41 -8.20
CA LEU A 66 -1.16 -10.19 -8.51
C LEU A 66 -2.39 -9.65 -7.76
N PRO A 67 -3.61 -9.82 -8.30
CA PRO A 67 -4.86 -9.49 -7.61
C PRO A 67 -5.18 -10.54 -6.53
N LEU A 68 -4.34 -10.60 -5.49
CA LEU A 68 -4.53 -11.50 -4.36
C LEU A 68 -5.69 -11.03 -3.47
N PRO A 69 -6.47 -11.95 -2.89
CA PRO A 69 -7.42 -11.61 -1.84
C PRO A 69 -6.73 -10.92 -0.66
N VAL A 70 -7.41 -9.97 -0.02
CA VAL A 70 -6.87 -9.18 1.11
C VAL A 70 -6.21 -10.06 2.18
N PRO A 71 -6.82 -11.16 2.67
CA PRO A 71 -6.19 -11.99 3.70
C PRO A 71 -4.83 -12.56 3.29
N VAL A 72 -4.71 -13.00 2.03
CA VAL A 72 -3.48 -13.58 1.50
C VAL A 72 -2.43 -12.49 1.35
N ARG A 73 -2.82 -11.33 0.80
CA ARG A 73 -1.93 -10.17 0.69
C ARG A 73 -1.39 -9.77 2.05
N MET A 74 -2.27 -9.59 3.03
CA MET A 74 -1.99 -9.16 4.40
C MET A 74 -1.14 -10.16 5.19
N ALA A 75 -1.16 -11.44 4.83
CA ALA A 75 -0.33 -12.50 5.41
C ALA A 75 1.14 -12.50 4.94
N LEU A 76 1.49 -11.71 3.91
CA LEU A 76 2.84 -11.68 3.36
C LEU A 76 3.75 -10.76 4.20
N PRO A 77 4.99 -11.18 4.51
CA PRO A 77 5.93 -10.35 5.27
C PRO A 77 6.46 -9.15 4.47
N SER A 78 6.13 -9.05 3.18
CA SER A 78 6.43 -7.88 2.35
C SER A 78 5.42 -6.73 2.54
N GLN A 79 4.27 -6.97 3.15
CA GLN A 79 3.22 -5.95 3.34
C GLN A 79 3.66 -4.68 4.05
N PRO A 80 4.47 -4.73 5.12
CA PRO A 80 4.91 -3.50 5.78
C PRO A 80 5.67 -2.53 4.87
N PHE A 81 6.35 -3.01 3.83
CA PHE A 81 7.06 -2.15 2.87
C PHE A 81 6.11 -1.32 1.98
N VAL A 82 4.82 -1.61 2.03
CA VAL A 82 3.76 -0.87 1.36
C VAL A 82 2.85 -0.17 2.38
N ALA A 83 2.46 -0.85 3.45
CA ALA A 83 1.48 -0.37 4.42
C ALA A 83 1.90 0.92 5.16
N TRP A 84 3.19 1.21 5.28
CA TRP A 84 3.69 2.47 5.88
C TRP A 84 3.14 3.72 5.17
N ARG A 85 2.79 3.61 3.88
CA ARG A 85 2.18 4.69 3.10
C ARG A 85 0.92 5.22 3.78
N GLY A 86 0.11 4.35 4.38
CA GLY A 86 -1.10 4.74 5.11
C GLY A 86 -0.87 5.69 6.30
N LEU A 87 0.37 5.88 6.76
CA LEU A 87 0.72 6.90 7.75
C LEU A 87 0.62 8.33 7.21
N PHE A 88 0.66 8.52 5.88
CA PHE A 88 0.67 9.82 5.21
C PHE A 88 -0.72 10.24 4.67
N SER A 89 -1.77 9.50 5.00
CA SER A 89 -3.17 9.83 4.74
C SER A 89 -3.80 10.59 5.91
N ALA A 90 -4.84 11.41 5.69
CA ALA A 90 -5.48 12.21 6.74
C ALA A 90 -6.12 11.34 7.81
N THR A 91 -6.66 10.19 7.40
CA THR A 91 -7.04 9.12 8.32
C THR A 91 -5.98 8.01 8.23
N PRO A 92 -5.16 7.81 9.28
CA PRO A 92 -4.15 6.75 9.27
C PRO A 92 -4.78 5.37 9.12
N GLN A 93 -4.24 4.55 8.21
CA GLN A 93 -4.68 3.18 8.00
C GLN A 93 -4.02 2.22 9.01
N ILE A 94 -4.56 2.19 10.24
CA ILE A 94 -3.94 1.45 11.36
C ILE A 94 -4.08 -0.07 11.20
N GLY A 95 -5.18 -0.55 10.61
CA GLY A 95 -5.44 -1.98 10.41
C GLY A 95 -4.32 -2.68 9.62
N PRO A 96 -3.95 -2.15 8.44
CA PRO A 96 -2.84 -2.72 7.67
C PRO A 96 -1.49 -2.67 8.38
N LEU A 97 -1.22 -1.58 9.11
CA LEU A 97 0.02 -1.39 9.87
C LEU A 97 0.18 -2.42 10.99
N LEU A 98 -0.85 -2.64 11.81
CA LEU A 98 -0.78 -3.61 12.90
C LEU A 98 -0.66 -5.04 12.38
N THR A 99 -1.40 -5.37 11.33
CA THR A 99 -1.37 -6.71 10.73
C THR A 99 0.02 -7.01 10.16
N GLY A 100 0.59 -6.09 9.38
CA GLY A 100 1.94 -6.24 8.84
C GLY A 100 3.03 -6.35 9.91
N LEU A 101 2.88 -5.61 11.02
CA LEU A 101 3.78 -5.69 12.18
C LEU A 101 3.78 -7.11 12.78
N VAL A 102 2.59 -7.63 13.10
CA VAL A 102 2.42 -8.95 13.74
C VAL A 102 2.92 -10.05 12.82
N VAL A 103 2.57 -10.01 11.53
CA VAL A 103 3.02 -10.99 10.53
C VAL A 103 4.55 -11.00 10.45
N SER A 104 5.18 -9.83 10.35
CA SER A 104 6.64 -9.73 10.21
C SER A 104 7.40 -10.21 11.44
N LEU A 105 6.92 -9.87 12.63
CA LEU A 105 7.48 -10.37 13.88
C LEU A 105 7.33 -11.89 13.99
N THR A 106 6.17 -12.43 13.60
CA THR A 106 5.93 -13.87 13.62
C THR A 106 6.88 -14.60 12.65
N TRP A 107 7.09 -14.05 11.46
CA TRP A 107 8.09 -14.53 10.51
C TRP A 107 9.50 -14.50 11.08
N ALA A 108 9.90 -13.38 11.68
CA ALA A 108 11.23 -13.23 12.29
C ALA A 108 11.47 -14.26 13.40
N VAL A 109 10.50 -14.42 14.31
CA VAL A 109 10.56 -15.39 15.41
C VAL A 109 10.63 -16.81 14.88
N LEU A 110 9.74 -17.19 13.95
CA LEU A 110 9.68 -18.54 13.41
C LEU A 110 10.97 -18.90 12.65
N ALA A 111 11.44 -18.03 11.76
CA ALA A 111 12.66 -18.26 10.98
C ALA A 111 13.89 -18.38 11.90
N THR A 112 14.00 -17.49 12.91
CA THR A 112 15.11 -17.53 13.87
C THR A 112 15.05 -18.76 14.77
N ALA A 113 13.85 -19.15 15.24
CA ALA A 113 13.67 -20.37 16.04
C ALA A 113 14.06 -21.62 15.24
N MET A 114 13.66 -21.69 13.98
CA MET A 114 14.04 -22.79 13.09
C MET A 114 15.55 -22.82 12.83
N ALA A 115 16.17 -21.66 12.62
CA ALA A 115 17.61 -21.53 12.47
C ALA A 115 18.34 -22.04 13.72
N TRP A 116 17.87 -21.66 14.91
CA TRP A 116 18.42 -22.11 16.19
C TRP A 116 18.23 -23.61 16.42
N LEU A 117 17.06 -24.17 16.11
CA LEU A 117 16.80 -25.61 16.24
C LEU A 117 17.69 -26.44 15.31
N LEU A 118 17.91 -25.99 14.07
CA LEU A 118 18.84 -26.65 13.14
C LEU A 118 20.28 -26.54 13.64
N PHE A 119 20.69 -25.36 14.11
CA PHE A 119 22.03 -25.12 14.63
C PHE A 119 22.35 -26.05 15.81
N ARG A 120 21.42 -26.21 16.77
CA ARG A 120 21.61 -27.11 17.93
C ARG A 120 21.72 -28.59 17.57
N ARG A 121 21.16 -29.00 16.42
CA ARG A 121 21.21 -30.39 15.95
C ARG A 121 22.33 -30.65 14.94
N ARG A 122 23.12 -29.61 14.60
CA ARG A 122 24.15 -29.72 13.59
C ARG A 122 25.43 -30.26 14.21
N ASP A 123 25.83 -31.46 13.80
CA ASP A 123 27.14 -32.01 14.13
C ASP A 123 28.22 -31.33 13.28
N PHE A 124 29.18 -30.67 13.93
CA PHE A 124 30.28 -29.96 13.27
C PHE A 124 31.45 -30.87 12.86
N THR A 125 31.40 -32.14 13.25
CA THR A 125 32.47 -33.13 13.04
C THR A 125 32.35 -33.89 11.72
N ASP A 126 31.20 -33.83 11.05
CA ASP A 126 31.02 -34.49 9.75
C ASP A 126 31.50 -33.58 8.60
N LEU A 127 32.68 -33.89 8.06
CA LEU A 127 33.31 -33.14 6.97
C LEU A 127 32.60 -33.31 5.62
N VAL A 128 31.79 -34.35 5.46
CA VAL A 128 31.07 -34.72 4.23
C VAL A 128 29.67 -34.09 4.17
N TYR A 129 29.22 -33.45 5.25
CA TYR A 129 27.89 -32.83 5.30
C TYR A 129 27.81 -31.53 4.48
N ASP A 130 27.49 -31.67 3.20
CA ASP A 130 26.93 -30.60 2.38
C ASP A 130 25.42 -30.53 2.66
N GLY A 131 24.95 -29.37 3.14
CA GLY A 131 23.57 -29.17 3.61
C GLY A 131 22.53 -29.71 2.63
N SER A 132 21.65 -30.60 3.10
CA SER A 132 20.63 -31.22 2.24
C SER A 132 19.57 -30.19 1.85
N ILE A 133 19.52 -29.82 0.56
CA ILE A 133 18.47 -28.96 -0.03
C ILE A 133 17.06 -29.46 0.37
N ARG A 134 16.85 -30.77 0.42
CA ARG A 134 15.58 -31.38 0.84
C ARG A 134 15.20 -31.05 2.29
N ARG A 135 16.16 -31.02 3.21
CA ARG A 135 15.91 -30.56 4.60
C ARG A 135 15.67 -29.05 4.64
N CYS A 136 16.36 -28.28 3.81
CA CYS A 136 16.13 -26.84 3.72
C CYS A 136 14.71 -26.51 3.22
N LEU A 137 14.21 -27.27 2.24
CA LEU A 137 12.84 -27.13 1.74
C LEU A 137 11.79 -27.57 2.78
N LEU A 138 11.95 -28.75 3.38
CA LEU A 138 10.98 -29.29 4.33
C LEU A 138 11.00 -28.57 5.69
N ALA A 139 12.17 -28.18 6.17
CA ALA A 139 12.30 -27.49 7.45
C ALA A 139 12.15 -25.97 7.30
N GLY A 140 12.28 -25.40 6.10
CA GLY A 140 12.27 -23.96 5.83
C GLY A 140 11.01 -23.46 5.15
N VAL A 141 10.81 -23.89 3.91
CA VAL A 141 9.71 -23.41 3.06
C VAL A 141 8.36 -23.85 3.59
N LEU A 142 8.24 -25.10 4.03
CA LEU A 142 6.95 -25.65 4.45
C LEU A 142 6.37 -24.97 5.71
N PRO A 143 7.14 -24.73 6.80
CA PRO A 143 6.63 -23.97 7.95
C PRO A 143 6.25 -22.53 7.61
N LEU A 144 7.02 -21.85 6.75
CA LEU A 144 6.74 -20.47 6.35
C LEU A 144 5.51 -20.39 5.44
N ALA A 145 5.34 -21.34 4.52
CA ALA A 145 4.14 -21.45 3.70
C ALA A 145 2.90 -21.79 4.55
N LEU A 146 3.04 -22.69 5.53
CA LEU A 146 1.99 -23.01 6.49
C LEU A 146 1.61 -21.77 7.33
N LEU A 147 2.60 -20.97 7.74
CA LEU A 147 2.35 -19.70 8.44
C LEU A 147 1.53 -18.74 7.58
N VAL A 148 1.85 -18.59 6.29
CA VAL A 148 1.05 -17.77 5.37
C VAL A 148 -0.38 -18.31 5.25
N GLY A 149 -0.54 -19.63 5.07
CA GLY A 149 -1.86 -20.25 4.96
C GLY A 149 -2.72 -20.06 6.23
N LEU A 150 -2.11 -20.23 7.41
CA LEU A 150 -2.79 -20.04 8.70
C LEU A 150 -3.15 -18.58 8.95
N THR A 151 -2.22 -17.65 8.70
CA THR A 151 -2.48 -16.21 8.89
C THR A 151 -3.55 -15.71 7.91
N ALA A 152 -3.49 -16.13 6.65
CA ALA A 152 -4.55 -15.84 5.67
C ALA A 152 -5.90 -16.44 6.08
N GLY A 153 -5.93 -17.68 6.60
CA GLY A 153 -7.16 -18.30 7.10
C GLY A 153 -7.77 -17.55 8.29
N VAL A 154 -6.95 -17.14 9.25
CA VAL A 154 -7.39 -16.32 10.40
C VAL A 154 -7.95 -14.98 9.93
N LEU A 155 -7.26 -14.30 9.02
CA LEU A 155 -7.69 -13.01 8.47
C LEU A 155 -8.99 -13.15 7.66
N ALA A 156 -9.14 -14.20 6.86
CA ALA A 156 -10.39 -14.47 6.15
C ALA A 156 -11.57 -14.69 7.11
N GLY A 157 -11.34 -15.34 8.25
CA GLY A 157 -12.33 -15.50 9.32
C GLY A 157 -12.80 -14.18 9.96
N THR A 158 -12.08 -13.07 9.77
CA THR A 158 -12.49 -11.74 10.24
C THR A 158 -13.49 -11.03 9.31
N GLY A 159 -13.93 -11.68 8.22
CA GLY A 159 -14.86 -11.10 7.26
C GLY A 159 -14.19 -10.29 6.14
N GLN A 160 -12.86 -10.26 6.10
CA GLN A 160 -12.11 -9.69 4.99
C GLN A 160 -12.04 -10.72 3.86
N THR A 161 -12.96 -10.65 2.91
CA THR A 161 -12.96 -11.52 1.73
C THR A 161 -12.89 -10.69 0.45
N GLY A 162 -12.29 -11.23 -0.61
CA GLY A 162 -12.19 -10.54 -1.90
C GLY A 162 -11.05 -9.54 -1.97
N SER A 163 -11.19 -8.54 -2.84
CA SER A 163 -10.13 -7.58 -3.17
C SER A 163 -9.97 -6.43 -2.16
N GLY A 164 -11.01 -6.16 -1.35
CA GLY A 164 -11.06 -5.00 -0.45
C GLY A 164 -11.27 -3.66 -1.16
N ILE A 165 -11.30 -3.65 -2.50
CA ILE A 165 -11.49 -2.49 -3.35
C ILE A 165 -12.94 -2.48 -3.81
N THR A 166 -13.72 -1.50 -3.36
CA THR A 166 -15.14 -1.38 -3.68
C THR A 166 -15.44 0.02 -4.20
N ARG A 167 -16.51 0.15 -5.00
CA ARG A 167 -16.96 1.46 -5.50
C ARG A 167 -17.02 2.56 -4.44
N PRO A 168 -17.65 2.36 -3.26
CA PRO A 168 -17.75 3.42 -2.26
C PRO A 168 -16.38 3.88 -1.73
N LYS A 169 -15.40 2.96 -1.64
CA LYS A 169 -14.04 3.29 -1.22
C LYS A 169 -13.29 4.08 -2.28
N VAL A 170 -13.42 3.71 -3.55
CA VAL A 170 -12.84 4.46 -4.68
C VAL A 170 -13.44 5.87 -4.73
N GLU A 171 -14.77 5.99 -4.65
CA GLU A 171 -15.49 7.28 -4.62
C GLU A 171 -15.04 8.16 -3.45
N THR A 172 -14.92 7.58 -2.25
CA THR A 172 -14.46 8.29 -1.05
C THR A 172 -13.01 8.75 -1.18
N ALA A 173 -12.12 7.89 -1.67
CA ALA A 173 -10.69 8.22 -1.83
C ALA A 173 -10.50 9.34 -2.86
N VAL A 174 -11.18 9.25 -4.01
CA VAL A 174 -11.09 10.26 -5.08
C VAL A 174 -11.70 11.59 -4.63
N SER A 175 -12.89 11.60 -4.03
CA SER A 175 -13.54 12.83 -3.57
C SER A 175 -12.77 13.54 -2.45
N THR A 176 -12.26 12.79 -1.48
CA THR A 176 -11.43 13.34 -0.38
C THR A 176 -10.16 13.99 -0.93
N THR A 177 -9.46 13.26 -1.80
CA THR A 177 -8.20 13.74 -2.36
C THR A 177 -8.40 14.95 -3.26
N PHE A 178 -9.45 14.94 -4.09
CA PHE A 178 -9.83 16.11 -4.89
C PHE A 178 -10.11 17.33 -4.01
N GLY A 179 -10.84 17.17 -2.90
CA GLY A 179 -11.13 18.25 -1.97
C GLY A 179 -9.86 18.90 -1.42
N HIS A 180 -8.90 18.10 -0.95
CA HIS A 180 -7.62 18.62 -0.44
C HIS A 180 -6.79 19.32 -1.54
N LEU A 181 -6.67 18.69 -2.72
CA LEU A 181 -5.88 19.24 -3.82
C LEU A 181 -6.50 20.49 -4.45
N TYR A 182 -7.83 20.59 -4.47
CA TYR A 182 -8.52 21.79 -4.95
C TYR A 182 -8.19 22.99 -4.08
N ARG A 183 -8.20 22.84 -2.75
CA ARG A 183 -7.81 23.90 -1.81
C ARG A 183 -6.35 24.31 -1.96
N LEU A 184 -5.47 23.34 -2.21
CA LEU A 184 -4.07 23.62 -2.50
C LEU A 184 -3.95 24.45 -3.79
N GLN A 185 -4.66 24.06 -4.85
CA GLN A 185 -4.66 24.79 -6.12
C GLN A 185 -5.25 26.20 -5.98
N THR A 186 -6.36 26.39 -5.26
CA THR A 186 -6.94 27.73 -5.07
C THR A 186 -6.00 28.67 -4.33
N ALA A 187 -5.32 28.17 -3.30
CA ALA A 187 -4.27 28.91 -2.61
C ALA A 187 -3.11 29.27 -3.55
N GLN A 188 -2.66 28.33 -4.39
CA GLN A 188 -1.62 28.58 -5.39
C GLN A 188 -2.05 29.57 -6.47
N LEU A 189 -3.33 29.65 -6.82
CA LEU A 189 -3.84 30.58 -7.84
C LEU A 189 -4.30 31.92 -7.25
N ASN A 190 -4.07 32.17 -5.95
CA ASN A 190 -4.60 33.33 -5.22
C ASN A 190 -6.12 33.52 -5.41
N ARG A 191 -6.86 32.41 -5.49
CA ARG A 191 -8.33 32.43 -5.53
C ARG A 191 -8.89 32.56 -4.10
N PRO A 192 -10.15 32.99 -3.94
CA PRO A 192 -10.80 32.98 -2.63
C PRO A 192 -10.70 31.60 -1.96
N ASP A 193 -10.45 31.59 -0.65
CA ASP A 193 -10.38 30.34 0.12
C ASP A 193 -11.77 29.68 0.18
N VAL A 194 -11.78 28.35 0.05
CA VAL A 194 -12.98 27.52 0.12
C VAL A 194 -12.65 26.30 0.97
N THR A 195 -13.53 25.94 1.90
CA THR A 195 -13.34 24.75 2.74
C THR A 195 -13.89 23.49 2.07
N GLU A 196 -13.39 22.31 2.43
CA GLU A 196 -13.94 21.04 1.89
C GLU A 196 -15.43 20.90 2.22
N ALA A 197 -15.86 21.36 3.40
CA ALA A 197 -17.27 21.34 3.80
C ALA A 197 -18.16 22.24 2.92
N GLN A 198 -17.64 23.38 2.46
CA GLN A 198 -18.35 24.26 1.53
C GLN A 198 -18.41 23.66 0.12
N MET A 199 -17.34 22.98 -0.30
CA MET A 199 -17.30 22.32 -1.61
C MET A 199 -18.19 21.09 -1.67
N ALA A 200 -18.28 20.36 -0.56
CA ALA A 200 -18.95 19.07 -0.45
C ALA A 200 -18.61 18.16 -1.65
N PRO A 201 -17.31 17.88 -1.90
CA PRO A 201 -16.91 17.11 -3.07
C PRO A 201 -17.48 15.70 -2.99
N SER A 202 -18.04 15.23 -4.10
CA SER A 202 -18.54 13.88 -4.24
C SER A 202 -18.02 13.27 -5.54
N ALA A 203 -17.85 11.94 -5.55
CA ALA A 203 -17.46 11.22 -6.75
C ALA A 203 -18.51 10.15 -7.04
N ALA A 204 -18.83 9.98 -8.32
CA ALA A 204 -19.58 8.84 -8.83
C ALA A 204 -18.65 8.07 -9.74
N CYS A 205 -18.36 6.83 -9.40
CA CYS A 205 -17.40 6.00 -10.14
C CYS A 205 -18.09 4.76 -10.72
N ASP A 206 -17.61 4.31 -11.88
CA ASP A 206 -17.97 3.02 -12.46
C ASP A 206 -16.71 2.31 -12.97
N LYS A 207 -16.72 0.98 -12.95
CA LYS A 207 -15.65 0.14 -13.48
C LYS A 207 -16.12 -0.53 -14.76
N GLY A 208 -15.62 -0.12 -15.92
CA GLY A 208 -15.96 -0.75 -17.19
C GLY A 208 -17.45 -0.71 -17.57
N GLY A 209 -18.24 0.21 -16.99
CA GLY A 209 -19.68 0.35 -17.21
C GLY A 209 -20.53 -0.82 -16.69
N SER A 210 -21.77 -0.94 -17.18
CA SER A 210 -22.78 -1.87 -16.65
C SER A 210 -22.48 -3.36 -16.85
N LEU A 211 -21.41 -3.70 -17.57
CA LEU A 211 -21.02 -5.09 -17.88
C LEU A 211 -20.03 -5.69 -16.89
N VAL A 212 -19.45 -4.86 -16.02
CA VAL A 212 -18.42 -5.25 -15.05
C VAL A 212 -18.90 -4.84 -13.67
N THR A 213 -18.62 -5.67 -12.65
CA THR A 213 -18.91 -5.31 -11.27
C THR A 213 -17.92 -4.25 -10.79
N ASP A 214 -18.41 -3.20 -10.12
CA ASP A 214 -17.60 -2.13 -9.52
C ASP A 214 -16.77 -2.61 -8.30
N GLU A 215 -15.89 -3.58 -8.52
CA GLU A 215 -15.01 -4.18 -7.52
C GLU A 215 -13.62 -4.50 -8.09
N GLY A 216 -12.60 -4.41 -7.25
CA GLY A 216 -11.26 -4.90 -7.54
C GLY A 216 -10.37 -3.95 -8.33
N PRO A 217 -9.09 -4.31 -8.48
CA PRO A 217 -8.11 -3.50 -9.19
C PRO A 217 -8.39 -3.46 -10.69
N GLY A 218 -7.82 -2.46 -11.37
CA GLY A 218 -7.97 -2.25 -12.81
C GLY A 218 -7.70 -0.81 -13.23
N THR A 219 -7.50 -0.61 -14.54
CA THR A 219 -7.30 0.70 -15.19
C THR A 219 -8.57 1.21 -15.88
N ASP A 220 -9.70 0.57 -15.57
CA ASP A 220 -11.00 0.74 -16.21
C ASP A 220 -12.00 1.47 -15.30
N TRP A 221 -11.50 2.09 -14.22
CA TRP A 221 -12.32 2.94 -13.37
C TRP A 221 -12.43 4.34 -13.97
N ARG A 222 -13.66 4.85 -14.01
CA ARG A 222 -13.95 6.22 -14.42
C ARG A 222 -14.73 6.89 -13.32
N CYS A 223 -14.24 8.03 -12.84
CA CYS A 223 -14.87 8.78 -11.76
C CYS A 223 -15.26 10.18 -12.22
N VAL A 224 -16.50 10.56 -11.98
CA VAL A 224 -16.98 11.93 -12.16
C VAL A 224 -17.03 12.60 -10.80
N VAL A 225 -16.15 13.57 -10.58
CA VAL A 225 -16.11 14.37 -9.35
C VAL A 225 -16.99 15.59 -9.53
N SER A 226 -17.82 15.88 -8.54
CA SER A 226 -18.70 17.05 -8.49
C SER A 226 -18.46 17.86 -7.22
N TRP A 227 -18.46 19.18 -7.31
CA TRP A 227 -18.29 20.06 -6.15
C TRP A 227 -19.04 21.39 -6.34
N HIS A 228 -19.24 22.09 -5.23
CA HIS A 228 -19.92 23.38 -5.19
C HIS A 228 -18.92 24.49 -4.88
N LEU A 229 -19.20 25.71 -5.35
CA LEU A 229 -18.41 26.89 -5.00
C LEU A 229 -19.32 27.95 -4.40
N PRO A 230 -18.92 28.62 -3.30
CA PRO A 230 -19.69 29.72 -2.74
C PRO A 230 -19.97 30.80 -3.79
N GLY A 231 -21.24 31.20 -3.93
CA GLY A 231 -21.66 32.22 -4.89
C GLY A 231 -21.88 31.72 -6.33
N ALA A 232 -21.53 30.47 -6.65
CA ALA A 232 -21.83 29.86 -7.94
C ALA A 232 -23.12 29.04 -7.88
N LYS A 233 -23.99 29.19 -8.89
CA LYS A 233 -25.20 28.35 -9.04
C LYS A 233 -24.92 27.04 -9.78
N ALA A 234 -23.83 26.98 -10.55
CA ALA A 234 -23.44 25.80 -11.30
C ALA A 234 -22.62 24.85 -10.42
N VAL A 235 -22.84 23.56 -10.58
CA VAL A 235 -22.03 22.49 -9.96
C VAL A 235 -20.79 22.27 -10.83
N GLY A 236 -19.61 22.39 -10.24
CA GLY A 236 -18.36 22.04 -10.91
C GLY A 236 -18.29 20.55 -11.14
N ARG A 237 -17.83 20.10 -12.31
CA ARG A 237 -17.68 18.69 -12.65
C ARG A 237 -16.36 18.43 -13.35
N ALA A 238 -15.71 17.34 -12.98
CA ALA A 238 -14.46 16.85 -13.56
C ALA A 238 -14.54 15.34 -13.77
N ILE A 239 -13.86 14.84 -14.79
CA ILE A 239 -13.77 13.41 -15.05
C ILE A 239 -12.32 12.99 -14.84
N TYR A 240 -12.14 11.87 -14.17
CA TYR A 240 -10.85 11.23 -13.95
C TYR A 240 -10.90 9.80 -14.47
N GLN A 241 -9.86 9.43 -15.22
CA GLN A 241 -9.54 8.03 -15.46
C GLN A 241 -8.72 7.56 -14.28
N VAL A 242 -9.11 6.43 -13.68
CA VAL A 242 -8.59 5.99 -12.40
C VAL A 242 -7.99 4.59 -12.56
N ASP A 243 -6.72 4.48 -12.20
CA ASP A 243 -5.98 3.23 -12.11
C ASP A 243 -5.91 2.81 -10.65
N VAL A 244 -6.56 1.70 -10.33
CA VAL A 244 -6.54 1.11 -8.99
C VAL A 244 -5.64 -0.11 -9.00
N MET A 245 -4.52 0.00 -8.28
CA MET A 245 -3.57 -1.10 -8.08
C MET A 245 -4.09 -2.10 -7.07
N ALA A 246 -3.62 -3.34 -7.16
CA ALA A 246 -4.07 -4.42 -6.29
C ALA A 246 -3.68 -4.24 -4.81
N ASP A 247 -2.72 -3.36 -4.51
CA ASP A 247 -2.32 -2.95 -3.16
C ASP A 247 -3.17 -1.79 -2.60
N GLY A 248 -4.21 -1.36 -3.34
CA GLY A 248 -5.12 -0.29 -2.94
C GLY A 248 -4.64 1.11 -3.31
N ARG A 249 -3.47 1.26 -3.94
CA ARG A 249 -3.04 2.56 -4.47
C ARG A 249 -3.92 2.98 -5.64
N ILE A 250 -4.35 4.23 -5.63
CA ILE A 250 -5.10 4.86 -6.71
C ILE A 250 -4.20 5.89 -7.38
N VAL A 251 -4.09 5.83 -8.70
CA VAL A 251 -3.55 6.91 -9.51
C VAL A 251 -4.66 7.35 -10.46
N ALA A 252 -4.95 8.63 -10.53
CA ALA A 252 -5.99 9.15 -11.38
C ALA A 252 -5.45 10.31 -12.24
N ASP A 253 -5.73 10.24 -13.54
CA ASP A 253 -5.39 11.26 -14.50
C ASP A 253 -6.65 12.04 -14.88
N GLY A 254 -6.58 13.36 -14.70
CA GLY A 254 -7.69 14.25 -14.89
C GLY A 254 -7.92 14.63 -16.34
N ASP A 255 -8.61 13.78 -17.11
CA ASP A 255 -9.13 14.12 -18.45
C ASP A 255 -10.40 15.00 -18.38
N GLY A 256 -10.28 16.16 -17.72
CA GLY A 256 -11.36 17.13 -17.51
C GLY A 256 -11.17 18.39 -18.36
N PRO A 257 -12.20 19.25 -18.48
CA PRO A 257 -12.09 20.52 -19.21
C PRO A 257 -10.87 21.32 -18.72
N THR A 258 -10.16 21.99 -19.63
CA THR A 258 -8.96 22.81 -19.30
C THR A 258 -9.24 23.87 -18.23
N ASP A 259 -10.50 24.26 -18.02
CA ASP A 259 -10.90 25.23 -17.02
C ASP A 259 -10.91 24.67 -15.59
N VAL A 260 -10.92 23.34 -15.42
CA VAL A 260 -10.94 22.66 -14.11
C VAL A 260 -9.64 21.91 -13.85
N ASN A 261 -9.33 20.92 -14.69
CA ASN A 261 -8.14 20.07 -14.51
C ASN A 261 -6.89 20.73 -15.13
N GLY A 262 -7.07 21.86 -15.83
CA GLY A 262 -5.99 22.76 -16.20
C GLY A 262 -5.04 22.21 -17.26
N TYR A 263 -4.08 23.04 -17.64
CA TYR A 263 -2.80 22.55 -18.15
C TYR A 263 -2.02 21.89 -17.00
N PHE A 264 -1.05 21.03 -17.34
CA PHE A 264 -0.13 20.39 -16.39
C PHE A 264 0.56 21.39 -15.43
N VAL A 265 0.65 22.66 -15.81
CA VAL A 265 1.26 23.72 -15.00
C VAL A 265 0.29 24.85 -14.68
N VAL A 266 0.40 25.37 -13.46
CA VAL A 266 -0.28 26.58 -12.98
C VAL A 266 0.74 27.67 -12.66
N LYS A 267 0.33 28.93 -12.76
CA LYS A 267 1.13 30.07 -12.30
C LYS A 267 0.84 30.32 -10.82
N ALA A 268 1.78 29.97 -9.96
CA ALA A 268 1.72 30.22 -8.54
C ALA A 268 2.54 31.46 -8.14
N PRO A 269 2.33 32.03 -6.93
CA PRO A 269 3.12 33.16 -6.42
C PRO A 269 4.63 32.91 -6.45
N TYR A 270 5.05 31.66 -6.31
CA TYR A 270 6.46 31.22 -6.28
C TYR A 270 6.98 30.79 -7.66
N GLY A 271 6.23 31.05 -8.74
CA GLY A 271 6.58 30.70 -10.12
C GLY A 271 5.66 29.64 -10.74
N THR A 272 6.08 29.07 -11.86
CA THR A 272 5.36 27.98 -12.51
C THR A 272 5.46 26.71 -11.68
N ALA A 273 4.33 26.10 -11.36
CA ALA A 273 4.25 24.90 -10.53
C ALA A 273 3.40 23.82 -11.23
N PRO A 274 3.63 22.53 -10.97
CA PRO A 274 2.72 21.47 -11.40
C PRO A 274 1.32 21.71 -10.84
N ASN A 275 0.30 21.50 -11.66
CA ASN A 275 -1.08 21.61 -11.25
C ASN A 275 -1.45 20.45 -10.30
N PRO A 276 -1.83 20.72 -9.04
CA PRO A 276 -2.18 19.66 -8.09
C PRO A 276 -3.36 18.80 -8.54
N LEU A 277 -4.27 19.31 -9.37
CA LEU A 277 -5.45 18.57 -9.85
C LEU A 277 -5.22 17.79 -11.15
N TRP A 278 -4.02 17.89 -11.75
CA TRP A 278 -3.72 17.15 -12.99
C TRP A 278 -3.64 15.65 -12.74
N GLN A 279 -2.93 15.26 -11.69
CA GLN A 279 -2.76 13.87 -11.30
C GLN A 279 -3.06 13.73 -9.81
N VAL A 280 -3.95 12.79 -9.52
CA VAL A 280 -4.36 12.46 -8.16
C VAL A 280 -3.71 11.13 -7.79
N ASP A 281 -3.06 11.05 -6.63
CA ASP A 281 -2.60 9.79 -6.02
C ASP A 281 -3.39 9.62 -4.72
N SER A 282 -3.69 8.40 -4.30
CA SER A 282 -4.37 8.13 -3.02
C SER A 282 -4.23 6.66 -2.62
N LEU A 283 -4.72 6.30 -1.43
CA LEU A 283 -4.65 4.94 -0.92
C LEU A 283 -6.00 4.51 -0.32
N ILE A 284 -6.48 3.34 -0.72
CA ILE A 284 -7.64 2.67 -0.15
C ILE A 284 -7.20 1.80 1.03
N ASP A 285 -7.90 1.88 2.16
CA ASP A 285 -7.74 0.90 3.24
C ASP A 285 -8.43 -0.40 2.82
N LEU A 286 -7.64 -1.44 2.53
CA LEU A 286 -8.15 -2.74 2.10
C LEU A 286 -8.83 -3.53 3.23
N THR A 287 -8.60 -3.15 4.48
CA THR A 287 -9.07 -3.87 5.67
C THR A 287 -10.34 -3.27 6.28
N SER A 288 -10.68 -2.03 5.91
CA SER A 288 -11.93 -1.40 6.36
C SER A 288 -13.15 -2.02 5.67
N HIS A 289 -14.29 -2.04 6.34
CA HIS A 289 -15.57 -2.41 5.71
C HIS A 289 -16.29 -1.22 5.06
N LYS A 290 -15.80 0.00 5.32
CA LYS A 290 -16.32 1.27 4.80
C LYS A 290 -15.29 1.90 3.87
#